data_AF-A0A7V1DQM5-F1
#
_entry.id   AF-A0A7V1DQM5-F1
#
_cell.length_a   1.000
_cell.length_b   1.000
_cell.length_c   1.000
_cell.angle_alpha   90.00
_cell.angle_beta   90.00
_cell.angle_gamma   90.00
#
_symmetry.space_group_name_H-M   'P 1'
#
loop_
_entity.id
_entity.type
_entity.pdbx_description
1 polymer ?
#
loop_
_entity_poly.entity_id
_entity_poly.type
_entity_poly.pdbx_seq_one_letter_code
_entity_poly.pdbx_strand_id
1 'polypeptide(L)'
;MAKASFPASFPAKDQQFFDPEVQTLPREQLLTLQWQRLKRQWERIWTTPVPFFARKFAAAGATAKDLQTFADLRRLPTTNKDELRQSEAEHPPFGDYRGAPPEQAVRLGTSTGTSGRPTLILWTRKDLEVDYCASFRARWRWGIRPGMCLANAHPFGSNAGGWHFSHGIEGLGILNVPSGPPGSDEEIRDVLEVWRRLRPDAYRLFGNVATRFAEAARAWGLDPERDLNLRIAGDHPAEQYAMVSSGLEALPLLGSACAERDGAHVAEDLAVVEVIDRHTGQP
;
A
#
# COMPACT_ATOMS: atom_id res chain seq x y z
N MET A 1 1.44 15.81 17.45
CA MET A 1 2.72 15.17 17.12
C MET A 1 2.43 13.92 16.31
N ALA A 2 2.93 13.80 15.08
CA ALA A 2 2.69 12.61 14.26
C ALA A 2 3.69 11.52 14.65
N LYS A 3 3.24 10.48 15.35
CA LYS A 3 4.00 9.23 15.54
C LYS A 3 4.08 8.50 14.20
N ALA A 4 4.95 8.96 13.32
CA ALA A 4 5.46 8.14 12.23
C ALA A 4 6.84 7.69 12.65
N SER A 5 6.85 6.82 13.65
CA SER A 5 7.99 6.04 14.11
C SER A 5 7.45 4.65 14.34
N PHE A 6 8.24 3.61 14.06
CA PHE A 6 7.87 2.25 14.41
C PHE A 6 7.39 2.21 15.86
N PRO A 7 6.31 1.46 16.14
CA PRO A 7 5.81 1.36 17.49
C PRO A 7 6.89 0.70 18.36
N ALA A 8 7.21 1.32 19.50
CA ALA A 8 8.17 0.75 20.45
C ALA A 8 7.67 -0.59 21.04
N SER A 9 6.36 -0.83 20.97
CA SER A 9 5.70 -2.09 21.32
C SER A 9 4.39 -2.22 20.52
N PHE A 10 4.01 -3.45 20.18
CA PHE A 10 2.73 -3.71 19.52
C PHE A 10 1.56 -3.71 20.52
N PRO A 11 0.32 -3.42 20.07
CA PRO A 11 -0.86 -3.54 20.90
C PRO A 11 -1.07 -4.97 21.40
N ALA A 12 -1.89 -5.13 22.45
CA ALA A 12 -2.33 -6.44 22.91
C ALA A 12 -3.03 -7.20 21.77
N LYS A 13 -2.76 -8.51 21.62
CA LYS A 13 -3.22 -9.29 20.46
C LYS A 13 -4.75 -9.40 20.34
N ASP A 14 -5.45 -9.29 21.46
CA ASP A 14 -6.90 -9.30 21.59
C ASP A 14 -7.55 -7.93 21.32
N GLN A 15 -6.76 -6.85 21.21
CA GLN A 15 -7.27 -5.54 20.85
C GLN A 15 -7.92 -5.55 19.47
N GLN A 16 -9.08 -4.92 19.32
CA GLN A 16 -9.82 -4.90 18.05
C GLN A 16 -9.13 -4.06 16.98
N PHE A 17 -8.63 -2.87 17.35
CA PHE A 17 -7.98 -1.93 16.45
C PHE A 17 -6.47 -1.92 16.68
N PHE A 18 -5.68 -1.66 15.65
CA PHE A 18 -4.23 -1.51 15.84
C PHE A 18 -3.90 -0.17 16.51
N ASP A 19 -4.59 0.89 16.10
CA ASP A 19 -4.42 2.26 16.54
C ASP A 19 -5.78 2.86 16.90
N PRO A 20 -6.37 2.48 18.05
CA PRO A 20 -7.72 2.88 18.43
C PRO A 20 -7.85 4.40 18.55
N GLU A 21 -6.82 5.09 19.02
CA GLU A 21 -6.80 6.56 19.18
C GLU A 21 -7.14 7.29 17.87
N VAL A 22 -6.75 6.74 16.72
CA VAL A 22 -7.05 7.31 15.40
C VAL A 22 -8.23 6.60 14.74
N GLN A 23 -8.30 5.27 14.84
CA GLN A 23 -9.30 4.46 14.15
C GLN A 23 -10.73 4.62 14.70
N THR A 24 -10.88 5.14 15.92
CA THR A 24 -12.19 5.39 16.55
C THR A 24 -12.47 6.87 16.78
N LEU A 25 -11.75 7.77 16.10
CA LEU A 25 -12.02 9.21 16.20
C LEU A 25 -13.47 9.52 15.78
N PRO A 26 -14.20 10.35 16.54
CA PRO A 26 -15.45 10.93 16.07
C PRO A 26 -15.23 11.67 14.74
N ARG A 27 -16.22 11.62 13.85
CA ARG A 27 -16.13 12.18 12.49
C ARG A 27 -15.62 13.63 12.47
N GLU A 28 -16.09 14.48 13.38
CA GLU A 28 -15.67 15.88 13.49
C GLU A 28 -14.17 16.02 13.85
N GLN A 29 -13.68 15.19 14.76
CA GLN A 29 -12.27 15.18 15.15
C GLN A 29 -11.38 14.64 14.03
N LEU A 30 -11.85 13.62 13.30
CA LEU A 30 -11.17 13.09 12.12
C LEU A 30 -11.05 14.16 11.02
N LEU A 31 -12.14 14.87 10.72
CA LEU A 31 -12.15 15.97 9.75
C LEU A 31 -11.20 17.10 10.19
N THR A 32 -11.16 17.41 11.48
CA THR A 32 -10.22 18.39 12.04
C THR A 32 -8.76 17.94 11.83
N LEU A 33 -8.45 16.66 12.11
CA LEU A 33 -7.12 16.08 11.89
C LEU A 33 -6.73 16.10 10.41
N GLN A 34 -7.63 15.69 9.52
CA GLN A 34 -7.44 15.74 8.08
C GLN A 34 -7.14 17.17 7.61
N TRP A 35 -7.93 18.15 8.04
CA TRP A 35 -7.76 19.54 7.65
C TRP A 35 -6.41 20.09 8.10
N GLN A 36 -6.01 19.82 9.34
CA GLN A 36 -4.70 20.22 9.87
C GLN A 36 -3.54 19.62 9.07
N ARG A 37 -3.64 18.34 8.68
CA ARG A 37 -2.61 17.67 7.86
C ARG A 37 -2.59 18.20 6.44
N LEU A 38 -3.76 18.41 5.83
CA LEU A 38 -3.91 18.95 4.49
C LEU A 38 -3.33 20.38 4.39
N LYS A 39 -3.69 21.28 5.34
CA LYS A 39 -3.14 22.64 5.38
C LYS A 39 -1.63 22.66 5.49
N ARG A 40 -1.05 21.78 6.31
CA ARG A 40 0.41 21.65 6.41
C ARG A 40 1.05 21.21 5.08
N GLN A 41 0.45 20.27 4.36
CA GLN A 41 0.95 19.85 3.05
C GLN A 41 0.82 20.96 2.01
N TRP A 42 -0.30 21.70 2.06
CA TRP A 42 -0.53 22.86 1.20
C TRP A 42 0.48 23.96 1.47
N GLU A 43 0.72 24.33 2.72
CA GLU A 43 1.76 25.31 3.08
C GLU A 43 3.13 24.86 2.57
N ARG A 44 3.47 23.57 2.77
CA ARG A 44 4.75 23.00 2.30
C ARG A 44 4.95 23.16 0.79
N ILE A 45 3.90 22.96 -0.03
CA ILE A 45 4.03 23.04 -1.48
C ILE A 45 4.39 24.45 -1.97
N TRP A 46 4.03 25.48 -1.20
CA TRP A 46 4.35 26.87 -1.50
C TRP A 46 5.69 27.31 -0.89
N THR A 47 6.06 26.80 0.30
CA THR A 47 7.35 27.15 0.93
C THR A 47 8.52 26.37 0.37
N THR A 48 8.27 25.17 -0.15
CA THR A 48 9.29 24.28 -0.72
C THR A 48 8.75 23.70 -2.03
N PRO A 49 8.63 24.54 -3.07
CA PRO A 49 7.98 24.16 -4.32
C PRO A 49 8.74 23.06 -5.03
N VAL A 50 8.00 22.02 -5.41
CA VAL A 50 8.48 20.97 -6.31
C VAL A 50 8.28 21.44 -7.74
N PRO A 51 9.31 21.46 -8.61
CA PRO A 51 9.25 22.11 -9.93
C PRO A 51 8.04 21.72 -10.79
N PHE A 52 7.72 20.43 -10.88
CA PHE A 52 6.55 19.93 -11.60
C PHE A 52 5.24 20.57 -11.08
N PHE A 53 5.00 20.49 -9.77
CA PHE A 53 3.77 21.00 -9.16
C PHE A 53 3.71 22.53 -9.19
N ALA A 54 4.85 23.21 -9.06
CA ALA A 54 4.93 24.67 -9.17
C ALA A 54 4.48 25.15 -10.55
N ARG A 55 4.97 24.52 -11.63
CA ARG A 55 4.52 24.83 -13.00
C ARG A 55 3.03 24.55 -13.17
N LYS A 56 2.56 23.41 -12.65
CA LYS A 56 1.15 23.00 -12.75
C LYS A 56 0.19 23.95 -12.04
N PHE A 57 0.52 24.35 -10.81
CA PHE A 57 -0.30 25.33 -10.07
C PHE A 57 -0.26 26.70 -10.72
N ALA A 58 0.90 27.15 -11.21
CA ALA A 58 1.00 28.42 -11.94
C ALA A 58 0.15 28.42 -13.22
N ALA A 59 0.14 27.33 -13.99
CA ALA A 59 -0.68 27.19 -15.19
C ALA A 59 -2.19 27.18 -14.89
N ALA A 60 -2.58 26.67 -13.72
CA ALA A 60 -3.96 26.72 -13.23
C ALA A 60 -4.33 28.07 -12.56
N GLY A 61 -3.38 29.01 -12.45
CA GLY A 61 -3.59 30.28 -11.73
C GLY A 61 -3.77 30.11 -10.22
N ALA A 62 -3.37 28.97 -9.66
CA ALA A 62 -3.54 28.67 -8.25
C ALA A 62 -2.53 29.44 -7.38
N THR A 63 -2.94 29.76 -6.15
CA THR A 63 -2.17 30.49 -5.15
C THR A 63 -2.31 29.85 -3.78
N ALA A 64 -1.40 30.17 -2.86
CA ALA A 64 -1.47 29.69 -1.47
C ALA A 64 -2.79 29.99 -0.75
N LYS A 65 -3.57 30.97 -1.23
CA LYS A 65 -4.85 31.38 -0.65
C LYS A 65 -6.05 30.56 -1.12
N ASP A 66 -5.90 29.69 -2.11
CA ASP A 66 -7.06 29.05 -2.74
C ASP A 66 -7.61 27.87 -1.94
N LEU A 67 -6.88 27.33 -0.96
CA LEU A 67 -7.34 26.23 -0.11
C LEU A 67 -7.75 26.75 1.29
N GLN A 68 -9.04 27.02 1.45
CA GLN A 68 -9.65 27.48 2.72
C GLN A 68 -10.65 26.48 3.30
N THR A 69 -11.18 25.59 2.47
CA THR A 69 -12.10 24.51 2.84
C THR A 69 -11.78 23.24 2.05
N PHE A 70 -12.32 22.09 2.46
CA PHE A 70 -12.23 20.86 1.66
C PHE A 70 -12.85 21.00 0.27
N ALA A 71 -13.90 21.82 0.13
CA ALA A 71 -14.58 22.02 -1.15
C ALA A 71 -13.69 22.71 -2.20
N ASP A 72 -12.67 23.45 -1.77
CA ASP A 72 -11.75 24.13 -2.68
C ASP A 72 -10.80 23.17 -3.42
N LEU A 73 -10.63 21.92 -2.92
CA LEU A 73 -9.82 20.88 -3.59
C LEU A 73 -10.28 20.65 -5.04
N ARG A 74 -11.58 20.77 -5.31
CA ARG A 74 -12.21 20.60 -6.63
C ARG A 74 -11.72 21.62 -7.68
N ARG A 75 -11.14 22.73 -7.23
CA ARG A 75 -10.57 23.78 -8.12
C ARG A 75 -9.11 23.53 -8.46
N LEU A 76 -8.45 22.63 -7.72
CA LEU A 76 -7.03 22.33 -7.93
C LEU A 76 -6.87 21.30 -9.05
N PRO A 77 -5.82 21.43 -9.89
CA PRO A 77 -5.61 20.49 -10.98
C PRO A 77 -5.20 19.11 -10.47
N THR A 78 -5.90 18.05 -10.91
CA THR A 78 -5.54 16.66 -10.61
C THR A 78 -4.29 16.22 -11.36
N THR A 79 -3.52 15.29 -10.80
CA THR A 79 -2.35 14.70 -11.48
C THR A 79 -2.62 13.29 -11.95
N ASN A 80 -2.34 13.03 -13.22
CA ASN A 80 -2.45 11.71 -13.82
C ASN A 80 -1.08 11.08 -14.09
N LYS A 81 -1.08 9.79 -14.42
CA LYS A 81 0.14 8.99 -14.60
C LYS A 81 0.94 9.36 -15.85
N ASP A 82 0.28 9.87 -16.89
CA ASP A 82 0.97 10.26 -18.12
C ASP A 82 1.79 11.52 -17.92
N GLU A 83 1.33 12.46 -17.09
CA GLU A 83 2.11 13.62 -16.69
C GLU A 83 3.40 13.22 -15.94
N LEU A 84 3.33 12.21 -15.06
CA LEU A 84 4.51 11.70 -14.35
C LEU A 84 5.51 11.07 -15.33
N ARG A 85 5.03 10.28 -16.30
CA ARG A 85 5.86 9.68 -17.36
C ARG A 85 6.52 10.74 -18.23
N GLN A 86 5.77 11.80 -18.58
CA GLN A 86 6.29 12.91 -19.38
C GLN A 86 7.39 13.66 -18.62
N SER A 87 7.19 13.95 -17.34
CA SER A 87 8.22 14.57 -16.50
C SER A 87 9.48 13.69 -16.41
N GLU A 88 9.36 12.36 -16.28
CA GLU A 88 10.53 11.46 -16.33
C GLU A 88 11.27 11.46 -17.68
N ALA A 89 10.56 11.71 -18.78
CA ALA A 89 11.15 11.81 -20.11
C ALA A 89 11.88 13.15 -20.31
N GLU A 90 11.31 14.25 -19.82
CA GLU A 90 11.89 15.60 -19.90
C GLU A 90 13.03 15.81 -18.90
N HIS A 91 12.92 15.20 -17.72
CA HIS A 91 13.84 15.35 -16.59
C HIS A 91 14.33 13.97 -16.10
N PRO A 92 15.12 13.24 -16.91
CA PRO A 92 15.57 11.91 -16.54
C PRO A 92 16.56 11.92 -15.35
N PRO A 93 16.61 10.84 -14.56
CA PRO A 93 15.80 9.63 -14.69
C PRO A 93 14.49 9.66 -13.89
N PHE A 94 14.33 10.60 -12.94
CA PHE A 94 13.28 10.51 -11.90
C PHE A 94 12.10 11.47 -12.08
N GLY A 95 12.15 12.32 -13.11
CA GLY A 95 11.26 13.47 -13.23
C GLY A 95 11.58 14.56 -12.20
N ASP A 96 10.84 15.65 -12.26
CA ASP A 96 10.97 16.80 -11.37
C ASP A 96 9.75 17.02 -10.46
N TYR A 97 9.04 15.91 -10.17
CA TYR A 97 7.87 15.84 -9.29
C TYR A 97 8.16 15.24 -7.90
N ARG A 98 9.44 15.10 -7.53
CA ARG A 98 9.85 14.54 -6.23
C ARG A 98 9.95 15.64 -5.16
N GLY A 99 9.36 15.37 -3.99
CA GLY A 99 9.46 16.26 -2.82
C GLY A 99 10.77 16.12 -2.04
N ALA A 100 11.42 14.96 -2.12
CA ALA A 100 12.71 14.69 -1.49
C ALA A 100 13.78 14.48 -2.57
N PRO A 101 15.03 14.88 -2.31
CA PRO A 101 16.13 14.64 -3.24
C PRO A 101 16.44 13.12 -3.29
N PRO A 102 16.87 12.57 -4.45
CA PRO A 102 17.07 11.12 -4.61
C PRO A 102 18.02 10.48 -3.59
N GLU A 103 18.97 11.24 -3.05
CA GLU A 103 19.94 10.79 -2.05
C GLU A 103 19.28 10.43 -0.71
N GLN A 104 18.06 10.90 -0.44
CA GLN A 104 17.28 10.52 0.73
C GLN A 104 16.42 9.26 0.50
N ALA A 105 16.34 8.77 -0.74
CA ALA A 105 15.60 7.56 -1.05
C ALA A 105 16.35 6.33 -0.51
N VAL A 106 15.61 5.43 0.12
CA VAL A 106 16.12 4.15 0.63
C VAL A 106 15.60 2.95 -0.16
N ARG A 107 14.65 3.18 -1.07
CA ARG A 107 14.08 2.15 -1.93
C ARG A 107 13.65 2.73 -3.27
N LEU A 108 14.00 2.02 -4.34
CA LEU A 108 13.46 2.17 -5.68
C LEU A 108 12.45 1.04 -5.93
N GLY A 109 11.40 1.34 -6.68
CA GLY A 109 10.53 0.35 -7.28
C GLY A 109 9.98 0.87 -8.59
N THR A 110 9.43 -0.04 -9.38
CA THR A 110 8.78 0.29 -10.65
C THR A 110 7.31 -0.08 -10.58
N SER A 111 6.48 0.73 -11.22
CA SER A 111 5.08 0.35 -11.43
C SER A 111 5.01 -0.83 -12.41
N THR A 112 4.05 -1.74 -12.24
CA THR A 112 3.80 -2.82 -13.19
C THR A 112 3.30 -2.22 -14.50
N GLY A 113 4.17 -2.12 -15.50
CA GLY A 113 3.85 -1.55 -16.81
C GLY A 113 2.92 -2.47 -17.59
N THR A 114 1.61 -2.22 -17.54
CA THR A 114 0.62 -2.97 -18.34
C THR A 114 0.22 -2.26 -19.63
N SER A 115 0.76 -1.06 -19.92
CA SER A 115 0.47 -0.33 -21.17
C SER A 115 1.52 0.71 -21.60
N GLY A 116 2.68 0.82 -20.93
CA GLY A 116 3.69 1.83 -21.27
C GLY A 116 4.96 1.77 -20.41
N ARG A 117 5.81 2.80 -20.53
CA ARG A 117 7.05 2.94 -19.74
C ARG A 117 6.71 2.91 -18.23
N PRO A 118 7.32 2.01 -17.45
CA PRO A 118 7.19 2.00 -16.00
C PRO A 118 7.66 3.33 -15.41
N THR A 119 6.87 3.91 -14.52
CA THR A 119 7.32 5.02 -13.66
C THR A 119 8.26 4.50 -12.59
N LEU A 120 9.30 5.27 -12.30
CA LEU A 120 10.18 5.01 -11.17
C LEU A 120 9.52 5.55 -9.91
N ILE A 121 9.66 4.85 -8.80
CA ILE A 121 9.09 5.27 -7.53
C ILE A 121 10.16 5.17 -6.46
N LEU A 122 10.39 6.30 -5.79
CA LEU A 122 11.39 6.45 -4.74
C LEU A 122 10.68 6.65 -3.42
N TRP A 123 11.09 5.90 -2.41
CA TRP A 123 10.63 6.09 -1.04
C TRP A 123 11.80 6.46 -0.15
N THR A 124 11.63 7.53 0.63
CA THR A 124 12.47 7.80 1.80
C THR A 124 12.10 6.86 2.94
N ARG A 125 12.93 6.80 3.99
CA ARG A 125 12.58 6.07 5.21
C ARG A 125 11.24 6.55 5.78
N LYS A 126 10.96 7.85 5.70
CA LYS A 126 9.72 8.45 6.20
C LYS A 126 8.50 8.00 5.41
N ASP A 127 8.62 7.88 4.09
CA ASP A 127 7.50 7.45 3.25
C ASP A 127 7.12 5.99 3.57
N LEU A 128 8.13 5.14 3.76
CA LEU A 128 7.89 3.76 4.19
C LEU A 128 7.28 3.69 5.60
N GLU A 129 7.66 4.61 6.50
CA GLU A 129 7.03 4.74 7.83
C GLU A 129 5.54 5.08 7.76
N VAL A 130 5.13 5.90 6.80
CA VAL A 130 3.71 6.24 6.60
C VAL A 130 2.94 5.05 6.03
N ASP A 131 3.52 4.32 5.07
CA ASP A 131 2.92 3.09 4.52
C ASP A 131 2.64 2.06 5.63
N TYR A 132 3.54 1.94 6.62
CA TYR A 132 3.32 1.07 7.78
C TYR A 132 2.03 1.33 8.54
N CYS A 133 1.66 2.60 8.74
CA CYS A 133 0.47 2.94 9.50
C CYS A 133 -0.79 2.30 8.89
N ALA A 134 -0.99 2.45 7.58
CA ALA A 134 -2.13 1.84 6.90
C ALA A 134 -1.99 0.32 6.80
N SER A 135 -0.77 -0.14 6.54
CA SER A 135 -0.42 -1.55 6.34
C SER A 135 -0.65 -2.41 7.58
N PHE A 136 -0.29 -1.90 8.77
CA PHE A 136 -0.54 -2.55 10.05
C PHE A 136 -2.03 -2.58 10.39
N ARG A 137 -2.74 -1.47 10.20
CA ARG A 137 -4.20 -1.39 10.43
C ARG A 137 -4.98 -2.37 9.55
N ALA A 138 -4.56 -2.56 8.30
CA ALA A 138 -5.17 -3.54 7.39
C ALA A 138 -4.90 -4.98 7.85
N ARG A 139 -3.63 -5.34 8.10
CA ARG A 139 -3.24 -6.67 8.58
C ARG A 139 -3.89 -7.04 9.90
N TRP A 140 -3.99 -6.08 10.81
CA TRP A 140 -4.67 -6.26 12.08
C TRP A 140 -6.14 -6.61 11.91
N ARG A 141 -6.85 -5.93 10.99
CA ARG A 141 -8.25 -6.26 10.64
C ARG A 141 -8.39 -7.64 10.03
N TRP A 142 -7.36 -8.13 9.33
CA TRP A 142 -7.31 -9.47 8.76
C TRP A 142 -6.94 -10.57 9.78
N GLY A 143 -6.82 -10.23 11.06
CA GLY A 143 -6.45 -11.19 12.10
C GLY A 143 -4.95 -11.52 12.17
N ILE A 144 -4.12 -10.86 11.37
CA ILE A 144 -2.67 -11.04 11.42
C ILE A 144 -2.12 -10.37 12.69
N ARG A 145 -1.27 -11.08 13.42
CA ARG A 145 -0.75 -10.66 14.74
C ARG A 145 0.75 -10.95 14.87
N PRO A 146 1.51 -10.10 15.59
CA PRO A 146 2.93 -10.30 15.83
C PRO A 146 3.26 -11.72 16.31
N GLY A 147 4.31 -12.32 15.75
CA GLY A 147 4.75 -13.68 16.00
C GLY A 147 4.13 -14.76 15.10
N MET A 148 3.17 -14.42 14.23
CA MET A 148 2.70 -15.33 13.19
C MET A 148 3.72 -15.49 12.06
N CYS A 149 3.59 -16.57 11.29
CA CYS A 149 4.30 -16.86 10.05
C CYS A 149 3.37 -16.64 8.85
N LEU A 150 3.79 -15.81 7.88
CA LEU A 150 2.99 -15.47 6.70
C LEU A 150 3.77 -15.73 5.41
N ALA A 151 3.26 -16.64 4.58
CA ALA A 151 3.81 -16.92 3.25
C ALA A 151 3.15 -16.11 2.15
N ASN A 152 3.94 -15.52 1.26
CA ASN A 152 3.43 -14.68 0.18
C ASN A 152 4.09 -14.97 -1.15
N ALA A 153 3.31 -14.81 -2.21
CA ALA A 153 3.74 -15.11 -3.58
C ALA A 153 3.75 -13.86 -4.48
N HIS A 154 4.04 -12.70 -3.91
CA HIS A 154 4.25 -11.51 -4.73
C HIS A 154 5.50 -11.66 -5.60
N PRO A 155 5.51 -11.11 -6.83
CA PRO A 155 6.76 -10.94 -7.57
C PRO A 155 7.70 -9.99 -6.82
N PHE A 156 8.96 -10.40 -6.71
CA PHE A 156 10.06 -9.61 -6.16
C PHE A 156 10.94 -9.04 -7.29
N GLY A 157 12.09 -8.45 -6.95
CA GLY A 157 12.96 -7.74 -7.89
C GLY A 157 12.63 -6.26 -7.95
N SER A 158 12.44 -5.68 -9.15
CA SER A 158 12.09 -4.26 -9.32
C SER A 158 10.61 -3.96 -9.06
N ASN A 159 9.76 -4.99 -8.99
CA ASN A 159 8.35 -4.83 -8.64
C ASN A 159 8.20 -4.29 -7.21
N ALA A 160 7.68 -3.08 -7.08
CA ALA A 160 7.58 -2.44 -5.78
C ALA A 160 6.55 -3.11 -4.84
N GLY A 161 5.54 -3.79 -5.39
CA GLY A 161 4.44 -4.36 -4.62
C GLY A 161 4.89 -5.44 -3.64
N GLY A 162 5.76 -6.37 -4.07
CA GLY A 162 6.30 -7.43 -3.21
C GLY A 162 7.11 -6.89 -2.03
N TRP A 163 7.92 -5.85 -2.27
CA TRP A 163 8.69 -5.18 -1.23
C TRP A 163 7.82 -4.39 -0.26
N HIS A 164 6.77 -3.70 -0.72
CA HIS A 164 5.82 -3.02 0.17
C HIS A 164 5.06 -4.00 1.05
N PHE A 165 4.61 -5.10 0.44
CA PHE A 165 3.91 -6.15 1.16
C PHE A 165 4.79 -6.78 2.25
N SER A 166 6.03 -7.14 1.89
CA SER A 166 7.01 -7.74 2.79
C SER A 166 7.41 -6.79 3.92
N HIS A 167 7.67 -5.52 3.59
CA HIS A 167 8.03 -4.53 4.58
C HIS A 167 6.94 -4.44 5.66
N GLY A 168 5.66 -4.27 5.25
CA GLY A 168 4.53 -4.20 6.18
C GLY A 168 4.32 -5.44 7.06
N ILE A 169 4.76 -6.62 6.63
CA ILE A 169 4.74 -7.86 7.42
C ILE A 169 5.86 -7.83 8.45
N GLU A 170 7.09 -7.58 7.99
CA GLU A 170 8.28 -7.53 8.82
C GLU A 170 8.15 -6.48 9.91
N GLY A 171 7.66 -5.30 9.55
CA GLY A 171 7.41 -4.20 10.49
C GLY A 171 6.35 -4.49 11.54
N LEU A 172 5.43 -5.44 11.31
CA LEU A 172 4.42 -5.88 12.27
C LEU A 172 4.93 -7.06 13.14
N GLY A 173 6.20 -7.44 13.02
CA GLY A 173 6.78 -8.55 13.78
C GLY A 173 6.27 -9.91 13.33
N ILE A 174 5.91 -10.05 12.05
CA ILE A 174 5.48 -11.31 11.44
C ILE A 174 6.68 -11.93 10.73
N LEU A 175 6.85 -13.26 10.86
CA LEU A 175 7.82 -13.98 10.06
C LEU A 175 7.36 -13.99 8.59
N ASN A 176 8.06 -13.22 7.77
CA ASN A 176 7.80 -13.13 6.34
C ASN A 176 8.44 -14.33 5.61
N VAL A 177 7.63 -15.11 4.89
CA VAL A 177 8.10 -16.18 3.99
C VAL A 177 7.88 -15.72 2.54
N PRO A 178 8.87 -15.05 1.91
CA PRO A 178 8.76 -14.51 0.56
C PRO A 178 8.96 -15.62 -0.48
N SER A 179 7.87 -16.30 -0.84
CA SER A 179 7.89 -17.47 -1.72
C SER A 179 7.95 -17.15 -3.21
N GLY A 180 7.57 -15.92 -3.60
CA GLY A 180 7.48 -15.55 -5.01
C GLY A 180 6.32 -16.25 -5.75
N PRO A 181 6.02 -15.83 -6.98
CA PRO A 181 5.03 -16.50 -7.80
C PRO A 181 5.49 -17.91 -8.20
N PRO A 182 4.57 -18.83 -8.49
CA PRO A 182 4.90 -20.19 -8.90
C PRO A 182 5.58 -20.18 -10.26
N GLY A 183 6.86 -20.57 -10.27
CA GLY A 183 7.72 -20.67 -11.45
C GLY A 183 7.76 -22.10 -12.01
N SER A 184 8.96 -22.67 -12.11
CA SER A 184 9.17 -24.06 -12.53
C SER A 184 8.70 -25.09 -11.50
N ASP A 185 8.54 -26.34 -11.89
CA ASP A 185 8.13 -27.41 -10.96
C ASP A 185 9.15 -27.61 -9.82
N GLU A 186 10.44 -27.39 -10.08
CA GLU A 186 11.50 -27.43 -9.07
C GLU A 186 11.38 -26.27 -8.08
N GLU A 187 11.19 -25.04 -8.58
CA GLU A 187 11.00 -23.85 -7.73
C GLU A 187 9.74 -23.97 -6.86
N ILE A 188 8.65 -24.51 -7.43
CA ILE A 188 7.41 -24.78 -6.69
C ILE A 188 7.69 -25.81 -5.59
N ARG A 189 8.42 -26.89 -5.89
CA ARG A 189 8.77 -27.92 -4.92
C ARG A 189 9.59 -27.37 -3.76
N ASP A 190 10.59 -26.53 -4.03
CA ASP A 190 11.41 -25.88 -2.99
C ASP A 190 10.55 -25.03 -2.05
N VAL A 191 9.61 -24.26 -2.60
CA VAL A 191 8.64 -23.48 -1.81
C VAL A 191 7.77 -24.40 -0.95
N LEU A 192 7.24 -25.49 -1.52
CA LEU A 192 6.40 -26.44 -0.81
C LEU A 192 7.17 -27.17 0.31
N GLU A 193 8.45 -27.47 0.11
CA GLU A 193 9.33 -28.01 1.15
C GLU A 193 9.47 -27.05 2.33
N VAL A 194 9.68 -25.76 2.06
CA VAL A 194 9.72 -24.73 3.10
C VAL A 194 8.37 -24.63 3.82
N TRP A 195 7.26 -24.58 3.08
CA TRP A 195 5.92 -24.49 3.67
C TRP A 195 5.56 -25.72 4.51
N ARG A 196 5.98 -26.92 4.12
CA ARG A 196 5.78 -28.14 4.90
C ARG A 196 6.54 -28.11 6.23
N ARG A 197 7.74 -27.51 6.25
CA ARG A 197 8.55 -27.36 7.46
C ARG A 197 8.02 -26.28 8.40
N LEU A 198 7.53 -25.18 7.83
CA LEU A 198 7.10 -24.02 8.61
C LEU A 198 5.61 -24.04 8.98
N ARG A 199 4.77 -24.65 8.13
CA ARG A 199 3.31 -24.59 8.17
C ARG A 199 2.79 -23.17 8.45
N PRO A 200 2.94 -22.22 7.52
CA PRO A 200 2.56 -20.82 7.71
C PRO A 200 1.16 -20.64 8.31
N ASP A 201 1.02 -19.72 9.27
CA ASP A 201 -0.26 -19.38 9.90
C ASP A 201 -1.21 -18.65 8.95
N ALA A 202 -0.65 -17.92 8.00
CA ALA A 202 -1.38 -17.16 7.01
C ALA A 202 -0.67 -17.17 5.65
N TYR A 203 -1.47 -16.93 4.62
CA TYR A 203 -1.01 -16.88 3.24
C TYR A 203 -1.47 -15.58 2.60
N ARG A 204 -0.65 -14.98 1.74
CA ARG A 204 -1.08 -13.94 0.78
C ARG A 204 -0.70 -14.37 -0.63
N LEU A 205 -1.66 -14.99 -1.30
CA LEU A 205 -1.53 -15.48 -2.67
C LEU A 205 -2.55 -14.72 -3.54
N PHE A 206 -2.15 -14.36 -4.76
CA PHE A 206 -2.97 -13.56 -5.68
C PHE A 206 -3.35 -14.39 -6.88
N GLY A 207 -4.50 -14.12 -7.50
CA GLY A 207 -4.90 -14.87 -8.68
C GLY A 207 -5.03 -16.37 -8.37
N ASN A 208 -4.80 -17.18 -9.39
CA ASN A 208 -4.81 -18.64 -9.28
C ASN A 208 -3.58 -19.24 -8.56
N VAL A 209 -2.73 -18.42 -7.94
CA VAL A 209 -1.47 -18.87 -7.33
C VAL A 209 -1.70 -19.90 -6.22
N ALA A 210 -2.71 -19.70 -5.37
CA ALA A 210 -3.07 -20.66 -4.32
C ALA A 210 -3.42 -22.04 -4.90
N THR A 211 -4.21 -22.05 -5.99
CA THR A 211 -4.58 -23.26 -6.70
C THR A 211 -3.36 -23.94 -7.31
N ARG A 212 -2.46 -23.20 -7.97
CA ARG A 212 -1.24 -23.77 -8.56
C ARG A 212 -0.35 -24.46 -7.53
N PHE A 213 -0.09 -23.82 -6.38
CA PHE A 213 0.68 -24.45 -5.31
C PHE A 213 -0.04 -25.67 -4.71
N ALA A 214 -1.36 -25.60 -4.55
CA ALA A 214 -2.14 -26.72 -4.01
C ALA A 214 -2.18 -27.93 -4.95
N GLU A 215 -2.30 -27.71 -6.27
CA GLU A 215 -2.23 -28.77 -7.29
C GLU A 215 -0.86 -29.44 -7.30
N ALA A 216 0.22 -28.65 -7.27
CA ALA A 216 1.58 -29.18 -7.19
C ALA A 216 1.82 -29.96 -5.88
N ALA A 217 1.30 -29.47 -4.75
CA ALA A 217 1.36 -30.19 -3.47
C ALA A 217 0.67 -31.56 -3.57
N ARG A 218 -0.53 -31.63 -4.16
CA ARG A 218 -1.26 -32.89 -4.38
C ARG A 218 -0.50 -33.84 -5.31
N ALA A 219 0.05 -33.33 -6.41
CA ALA A 219 0.87 -34.11 -7.33
C ALA A 219 2.10 -34.72 -6.63
N TRP A 220 2.61 -34.05 -5.61
CA TRP A 220 3.71 -34.51 -4.77
C TRP A 220 3.28 -35.36 -3.56
N GLY A 221 1.99 -35.71 -3.46
CA GLY A 221 1.46 -36.55 -2.38
C GLY A 221 1.24 -35.83 -1.04
N LEU A 222 1.25 -34.49 -1.03
CA LEU A 222 0.91 -33.68 0.13
C LEU A 222 -0.56 -33.28 0.10
N ASP A 223 -1.16 -33.21 1.28
CA ASP A 223 -2.46 -32.58 1.49
C ASP A 223 -2.25 -31.09 1.80
N PRO A 224 -2.75 -30.15 0.98
CA PRO A 224 -2.50 -28.71 1.18
C PRO A 224 -2.93 -28.19 2.56
N GLU A 225 -4.06 -28.64 3.10
CA GLU A 225 -4.57 -28.13 4.38
C GLU A 225 -3.83 -28.79 5.55
N ARG A 226 -3.74 -30.12 5.56
CA ARG A 226 -3.11 -30.89 6.64
C ARG A 226 -1.61 -30.65 6.72
N ASP A 227 -0.91 -30.65 5.58
CA ASP A 227 0.56 -30.65 5.57
C ASP A 227 1.14 -29.23 5.48
N LEU A 228 0.40 -28.27 4.92
CA LEU A 228 0.90 -26.90 4.70
C LEU A 228 0.11 -25.83 5.46
N ASN A 229 -1.10 -26.11 5.98
CA ASN A 229 -2.06 -25.10 6.43
C ASN A 229 -2.55 -24.16 5.29
N LEU A 230 -2.47 -24.63 4.04
CA LEU A 230 -2.94 -23.88 2.87
C LEU A 230 -4.41 -24.20 2.60
N ARG A 231 -5.29 -23.28 2.99
CA ARG A 231 -6.71 -23.29 2.61
C ARG A 231 -6.92 -22.51 1.33
N ILE A 232 -7.53 -23.14 0.34
CA ILE A 232 -7.93 -22.47 -0.91
C ILE A 232 -9.24 -21.73 -0.62
N ALA A 233 -9.16 -20.41 -0.53
CA ALA A 233 -10.31 -19.56 -0.29
C ALA A 233 -11.13 -19.39 -1.60
N GLY A 234 -12.26 -20.09 -1.71
CA GLY A 234 -13.36 -19.80 -2.65
C GLY A 234 -13.00 -19.59 -4.13
N ASP A 235 -13.97 -19.08 -4.90
CA ASP A 235 -13.84 -18.92 -6.35
C ASP A 235 -12.98 -17.70 -6.76
N HIS A 236 -12.69 -16.76 -5.84
CA HIS A 236 -11.86 -15.59 -6.16
C HIS A 236 -10.78 -15.23 -5.10
N PRO A 237 -9.49 -15.16 -5.47
CA PRO A 237 -8.35 -14.85 -4.59
C PRO A 237 -8.35 -13.42 -3.99
N ALA A 238 -9.20 -12.53 -4.51
CA ALA A 238 -9.44 -11.22 -3.89
C ALA A 238 -10.29 -11.32 -2.61
N GLU A 239 -11.02 -12.41 -2.41
CA GLU A 239 -11.87 -12.62 -1.21
C GLU A 239 -11.04 -12.83 0.06
N GLN A 240 -9.77 -13.25 -0.09
CA GLN A 240 -8.92 -13.50 1.08
C GLN A 240 -8.61 -12.19 1.82
N TYR A 241 -8.36 -11.10 1.08
CA TYR A 241 -8.04 -9.78 1.65
C TYR A 241 -8.49 -8.65 0.70
N ALA A 242 -9.73 -8.20 0.87
CA ALA A 242 -10.23 -7.04 0.16
C ALA A 242 -9.47 -5.78 0.60
N MET A 243 -8.92 -5.05 -0.38
CA MET A 243 -8.07 -3.89 -0.16
C MET A 243 -8.40 -2.75 -1.12
N VAL A 244 -8.15 -1.53 -0.66
CA VAL A 244 -8.21 -0.31 -1.46
C VAL A 244 -6.78 0.19 -1.62
N SER A 245 -6.37 0.47 -2.86
CA SER A 245 -5.08 1.05 -3.20
C SER A 245 -5.30 2.39 -3.88
N SER A 246 -4.38 3.34 -3.64
CA SER A 246 -4.31 4.59 -4.41
C SER A 246 -3.16 4.59 -5.43
N GLY A 247 -2.58 3.42 -5.69
CA GLY A 247 -1.37 3.27 -6.51
C GLY A 247 -0.08 3.33 -5.68
N LEU A 248 1.00 2.82 -6.26
CA LEU A 248 2.32 2.80 -5.61
C LEU A 248 2.91 4.21 -5.50
N GLU A 249 2.51 5.10 -6.41
CA GLU A 249 2.93 6.49 -6.49
C GLU A 249 2.34 7.37 -5.37
N ALA A 250 1.29 6.91 -4.69
CA ALA A 250 0.63 7.59 -3.59
C ALA A 250 0.72 6.75 -2.30
N LEU A 251 -0.35 6.03 -1.96
CA LEU A 251 -0.39 5.12 -0.82
C LEU A 251 -0.79 3.70 -1.30
N PRO A 252 0.16 2.75 -1.34
CA PRO A 252 -0.04 1.41 -1.88
C PRO A 252 -1.22 0.66 -1.25
N LEU A 253 -1.37 0.78 0.07
CA LEU A 253 -2.46 0.18 0.83
C LEU A 253 -3.19 1.27 1.60
N LEU A 254 -4.28 1.79 1.01
CA LEU A 254 -5.07 2.89 1.56
C LEU A 254 -6.16 2.39 2.52
N GLY A 255 -6.71 1.20 2.28
CA GLY A 255 -7.80 0.67 3.09
C GLY A 255 -7.97 -0.83 2.94
N SER A 256 -8.84 -1.41 3.78
CA SER A 256 -9.19 -2.83 3.72
C SER A 256 -10.58 -3.10 4.28
N ALA A 257 -11.17 -4.23 3.90
CA ALA A 257 -12.40 -4.71 4.54
C ALA A 257 -12.15 -5.09 6.01
N CYS A 258 -13.21 -5.00 6.81
CA CYS A 258 -13.29 -5.61 8.14
C CYS A 258 -14.03 -6.95 8.07
N ALA A 259 -14.37 -7.53 9.23
CA ALA A 259 -15.08 -8.79 9.32
C ALA A 259 -16.48 -8.78 8.67
N GLU A 260 -17.13 -7.61 8.60
CA GLU A 260 -18.45 -7.44 7.97
C GLU A 260 -18.43 -7.64 6.45
N ARG A 261 -17.26 -7.46 5.81
CA ARG A 261 -17.07 -7.59 4.35
C ARG A 261 -18.01 -6.74 3.48
N ASP A 262 -18.66 -5.73 4.05
CA ASP A 262 -19.51 -4.76 3.34
C ASP A 262 -18.73 -3.47 3.04
N GLY A 263 -17.84 -3.55 2.06
CA GLY A 263 -16.94 -2.46 1.69
C GLY A 263 -15.61 -2.45 2.48
N ALA A 264 -14.92 -1.31 2.47
CA ALA A 264 -13.58 -1.16 3.05
C ALA A 264 -13.46 0.12 3.88
N HIS A 265 -12.81 0.04 5.05
CA HIS A 265 -12.42 1.26 5.75
C HIS A 265 -11.09 1.77 5.20
N VAL A 266 -11.13 3.01 4.73
CA VAL A 266 -10.01 3.81 4.28
C VAL A 266 -9.30 4.44 5.49
N ALA A 267 -7.97 4.54 5.44
CA ALA A 267 -7.18 5.28 6.41
C ALA A 267 -7.30 6.79 6.16
N GLU A 268 -8.48 7.34 6.49
CA GLU A 268 -8.87 8.73 6.22
C GLU A 268 -7.93 9.76 6.90
N ASP A 269 -7.26 9.42 8.00
CA ASP A 269 -6.27 10.33 8.58
C ASP A 269 -5.01 10.49 7.70
N LEU A 270 -4.73 9.54 6.82
CA LEU A 270 -3.56 9.53 5.93
C LEU A 270 -3.86 10.12 4.55
N ALA A 271 -5.13 10.17 4.14
CA ALA A 271 -5.53 10.69 2.84
C ALA A 271 -6.93 11.31 2.88
N VAL A 272 -7.11 12.39 2.12
CA VAL A 272 -8.44 12.87 1.74
C VAL A 272 -8.85 12.12 0.48
N VAL A 273 -10.02 11.50 0.50
CA VAL A 273 -10.55 10.71 -0.64
C VAL A 273 -11.77 11.40 -1.20
N GLU A 274 -11.73 11.70 -2.49
CA GLU A 274 -12.85 12.24 -3.26
C GLU A 274 -13.27 11.21 -4.30
N VAL A 275 -14.57 10.97 -4.41
CA VAL A 275 -15.16 10.25 -5.53
C VAL A 275 -15.52 11.30 -6.57
N ILE A 276 -15.08 11.12 -7.81
CA ILE A 276 -15.32 12.06 -8.91
C ILE A 276 -15.94 11.35 -10.11
N ASP A 277 -16.75 12.07 -10.86
CA ASP A 277 -17.20 11.67 -12.18
C ASP A 277 -16.02 11.75 -13.16
N ARG A 278 -15.70 10.62 -13.81
CA ARG A 278 -14.54 10.50 -14.71
C ARG A 278 -14.64 11.35 -15.99
N HIS A 279 -15.83 11.82 -16.35
CA HIS A 279 -16.07 12.63 -17.54
C HIS A 279 -15.97 14.12 -17.24
N THR A 280 -16.43 14.54 -16.06
CA THR A 280 -16.44 15.96 -15.66
C THR A 280 -15.27 16.35 -14.74
N GLY A 281 -14.67 15.38 -14.06
CA GLY A 281 -13.67 15.60 -13.01
C GLY A 281 -14.22 16.22 -11.73
N GLN A 282 -15.55 16.32 -11.59
CA GLN A 282 -16.23 16.88 -10.42
C GLN A 282 -16.80 15.78 -9.52
N PRO A 283 -16.93 16.01 -8.19
CA PRO A 283 -17.56 15.06 -7.28
C PRO A 283 -19.05 14.80 -7.53
#